data_AF-A0A2E3NMU7-F1
#
_entry.id   AF-A0A2E3NMU7-F1
#
_cell.length_a   1.000
_cell.length_b   1.000
_cell.length_c   1.000
_cell.angle_alpha   90.00
_cell.angle_beta   90.00
_cell.angle_gamma   90.00
#
_symmetry.space_group_name_H-M   'P 1'
#
loop_
_entity.id
_entity.type
_entity.pdbx_description
1 polymer ?
#
loop_
_entity_poly.entity_id
_entity_poly.type
_entity_poly.pdbx_seq_one_letter_code
_entity_poly.pdbx_strand_id
1 'polypeptide(L)'
;MTGLEIFLSGTTAALGVLLGLLLSAYLPAYAKEKAKNLATKEDVAAITGQVENVRAEFSKQSALLERRRAVYERISDSLRIFIAGHGATECQQNAFHSAYAACWLWAPDDVLSNLNQFITMQQENHQAAGTHSQEEMKHLYGQIIVGMRKDVGFPQTALTEMEYRFVQF
;
A
#
# COMPACT_ATOMS: atom_id res chain seq x y z
N MET A 1 64.58 51.37 29.39
CA MET A 1 64.03 49.99 29.44
C MET A 1 64.99 49.13 30.23
N THR A 2 64.53 48.53 31.31
CA THR A 2 65.32 47.58 32.10
C THR A 2 65.32 46.21 31.39
N GLY A 3 66.34 45.37 31.60
CA GLY A 3 66.42 44.05 30.96
C GLY A 3 65.22 43.13 31.24
N LEU A 4 64.49 43.39 32.34
CA LEU A 4 63.26 42.69 32.71
C LEU A 4 62.10 42.95 31.74
N GLU A 5 61.95 44.17 31.23
CA GLU A 5 60.87 44.55 30.30
C GLU A 5 61.05 43.88 28.92
N ILE A 6 62.31 43.74 28.47
CA ILE A 6 62.65 43.06 27.21
C ILE A 6 62.37 41.56 27.32
N PHE A 7 62.68 40.95 28.47
CA PHE A 7 62.38 39.53 28.72
C PHE A 7 60.87 39.26 28.77
N LEU A 8 60.10 40.08 29.50
CA LEU A 8 58.64 39.94 29.60
C LEU A 8 57.95 40.11 28.24
N SER A 9 58.35 41.10 27.43
CA SER A 9 57.80 41.29 26.08
C SER A 9 58.19 40.18 25.10
N GLY A 10 59.40 39.62 25.22
CA GLY A 10 59.81 38.45 24.45
C GLY A 10 58.96 37.21 24.77
N THR A 11 58.67 36.97 26.06
CA THR A 11 57.84 35.83 26.48
C THR A 11 56.39 35.93 26.02
N THR A 12 55.77 37.12 26.04
CA THR A 12 54.40 37.32 25.56
C THR A 12 54.30 37.14 24.05
N ALA A 13 55.29 37.60 23.29
CA ALA A 13 55.37 37.34 21.85
C ALA A 13 55.52 35.84 21.53
N ALA A 14 56.40 35.13 22.26
CA ALA A 14 56.58 33.69 22.09
C ALA A 14 55.29 32.90 22.42
N LEU A 15 54.60 33.24 23.52
CA LEU A 15 53.30 32.69 23.88
C LEU A 15 52.23 32.97 22.80
N GLY A 16 52.22 34.17 22.23
CA GLY A 16 51.32 34.53 21.14
C GLY A 16 51.55 33.69 19.88
N VAL A 17 52.82 33.46 19.50
CA VAL A 17 53.18 32.58 18.38
C VAL A 17 52.77 31.14 18.66
N LEU A 18 53.03 30.65 19.88
CA LEU A 18 52.68 29.28 20.27
C LEU A 18 51.16 29.05 20.28
N LEU A 19 50.40 30.03 20.79
CA LEU A 19 48.94 30.04 20.75
C LEU A 19 48.42 30.11 19.32
N GLY A 20 49.02 30.96 18.47
CA GLY A 20 48.68 31.07 17.06
C GLY A 20 48.91 29.76 16.30
N LEU A 21 50.04 29.10 16.52
CA LEU A 21 50.34 27.79 15.94
C LEU A 21 49.34 26.72 16.41
N LEU A 22 49.03 26.69 17.71
CA LEU A 22 48.09 25.73 18.29
C LEU A 22 46.67 25.93 17.74
N LEU A 23 46.20 27.18 17.65
CA LEU A 23 44.91 27.51 17.05
C LEU A 23 44.87 27.17 15.55
N SER A 24 45.94 27.48 14.82
CA SER A 24 46.04 27.20 13.38
C SER A 24 45.99 25.71 13.04
N ALA A 25 46.44 24.84 13.95
CA ALA A 25 46.37 23.39 13.78
C ALA A 25 45.05 22.80 14.29
N TYR A 26 44.53 23.29 15.42
CA TYR A 26 43.36 22.70 16.09
C TYR A 26 42.02 23.13 15.47
N LEU A 27 41.88 24.40 15.06
CA LEU A 27 40.61 24.90 14.50
C LEU A 27 40.22 24.19 13.20
N PRO A 28 41.13 23.98 12.21
CA PRO A 28 40.78 23.27 10.98
C PRO A 28 40.42 21.80 11.25
N ALA A 29 41.13 21.13 12.16
CA ALA A 29 40.84 19.75 12.52
C ALA A 29 39.45 19.60 13.17
N TYR A 30 39.11 20.49 14.12
CA TYR A 30 37.79 20.50 14.74
C TYR A 30 36.67 20.83 13.73
N ALA A 31 36.86 21.84 12.88
CA ALA A 31 35.90 22.20 11.84
C ALA A 31 35.67 21.05 10.85
N LYS A 32 36.74 20.33 10.45
CA LYS A 32 36.67 19.16 9.57
C LYS A 32 35.88 18.02 10.21
N GLU A 33 36.14 17.69 11.46
CA GLU A 33 35.42 16.64 12.17
C GLU A 33 33.95 16.99 12.39
N LYS A 34 33.66 18.27 12.71
CA LYS A 34 32.28 18.77 12.83
C LYS A 34 31.54 18.71 11.48
N ALA A 35 32.19 19.10 10.39
CA ALA A 35 31.61 19.02 9.04
C ALA A 35 31.33 17.57 8.62
N LYS A 36 32.27 16.65 8.89
CA LYS A 36 32.10 15.21 8.62
C LYS A 36 30.92 14.62 9.39
N ASN A 37 30.80 14.94 10.67
CA ASN A 37 29.68 14.50 11.50
C ASN A 37 28.34 15.12 11.07
N LEU A 38 28.35 16.35 10.57
CA LEU A 38 27.16 16.98 10.02
C LEU A 38 26.70 16.27 8.74
N ALA A 39 27.59 16.06 7.77
CA ALA A 39 27.29 15.34 6.53
C ALA A 39 26.73 13.93 6.83
N THR A 40 27.34 13.20 7.77
CA THR A 40 26.86 11.86 8.17
C THR A 40 25.45 11.91 8.78
N LYS A 41 25.13 12.94 9.58
CA LYS A 41 23.79 13.10 10.16
C LYS A 41 22.75 13.44 9.10
N GLU A 42 23.11 14.27 8.13
CA GLU A 42 22.25 14.61 7.00
C GLU A 42 21.95 13.37 6.14
N ASP A 43 22.96 12.54 5.88
CA ASP A 43 22.79 11.26 5.17
C ASP A 43 21.85 10.31 5.91
N VAL A 44 22.04 10.16 7.23
CA VAL A 44 21.15 9.33 8.07
C VAL A 44 19.72 9.87 8.07
N ALA A 45 19.55 11.19 8.15
CA ALA A 45 18.24 11.83 8.09
C ALA A 45 17.57 11.61 6.72
N ALA A 46 18.32 11.72 5.63
CA ALA A 46 17.82 11.48 4.28
C ALA A 46 17.39 10.01 4.09
N ILE A 47 18.23 9.06 4.52
CA ILE A 47 17.91 7.61 4.47
C ILE A 47 16.68 7.33 5.33
N THR A 48 16.61 7.88 6.54
CA THR A 48 15.45 7.70 7.43
C THR A 48 14.17 8.23 6.79
N GLY A 49 14.23 9.40 6.16
CA GLY A 49 13.10 9.96 5.41
C GLY A 49 12.65 9.05 4.27
N GLN A 50 13.58 8.47 3.51
CA GLN A 50 13.25 7.52 2.44
C GLN A 50 12.60 6.25 2.98
N VAL A 51 13.12 5.69 4.07
CA VAL A 51 12.55 4.49 4.71
C VAL A 51 11.13 4.75 5.21
N GLU A 52 10.90 5.89 5.87
CA GLU A 52 9.57 6.25 6.36
C GLU A 52 8.58 6.49 5.20
N ASN A 53 9.03 7.08 4.08
CA ASN A 53 8.19 7.21 2.89
C ASN A 53 7.78 5.85 2.31
N VAL A 54 8.74 4.93 2.15
CA VAL A 54 8.47 3.56 1.67
C VAL A 54 7.52 2.84 2.63
N ARG A 55 7.71 3.00 3.94
CA ARG A 55 6.85 2.41 4.97
C ARG A 55 5.42 2.97 4.91
N ALA A 56 5.27 4.27 4.72
CA ALA A 56 3.98 4.93 4.59
C ALA A 56 3.24 4.45 3.34
N GLU A 57 3.94 4.35 2.20
CA GLU A 57 3.37 3.84 0.95
C GLU A 57 2.91 2.38 1.10
N PHE A 58 3.77 1.51 1.65
CA PHE A 58 3.43 0.12 1.90
C PHE A 58 2.23 -0.03 2.86
N SER A 59 2.19 0.78 3.93
CA SER A 59 1.07 0.78 4.88
C SER A 59 -0.25 1.18 4.22
N LYS A 60 -0.22 2.18 3.32
CA LYS A 60 -1.39 2.60 2.54
C LYS A 60 -1.85 1.51 1.58
N GLN A 61 -0.93 0.88 0.87
CA GLN A 61 -1.24 -0.22 -0.06
C GLN A 61 -1.82 -1.42 0.69
N SER A 62 -1.22 -1.80 1.83
CA SER A 62 -1.71 -2.89 2.67
C SER A 62 -3.11 -2.60 3.21
N ALA A 63 -3.39 -1.38 3.66
CA ALA A 63 -4.71 -0.99 4.15
C ALA A 63 -5.77 -1.03 3.05
N LEU A 64 -5.44 -0.58 1.83
CA LEU A 64 -6.32 -0.65 0.68
C LEU A 64 -6.63 -2.12 0.31
N LEU A 65 -5.59 -2.95 0.25
CA LEU A 65 -5.72 -4.38 -0.06
C LEU A 65 -6.63 -5.10 0.94
N GLU A 66 -6.47 -4.80 2.23
CA GLU A 66 -7.30 -5.38 3.29
C GLU A 66 -8.77 -4.96 3.16
N ARG A 67 -9.03 -3.70 2.81
CA ARG A 67 -10.40 -3.23 2.55
C ARG A 67 -11.02 -3.93 1.35
N ARG A 68 -10.27 -4.15 0.27
CA ARG A 68 -10.76 -4.89 -0.89
C ARG A 68 -11.09 -6.34 -0.57
N ARG A 69 -10.22 -7.03 0.18
CA ARG A 69 -10.48 -8.41 0.66
C ARG A 69 -11.79 -8.50 1.43
N ALA A 70 -12.01 -7.58 2.38
CA ALA A 70 -13.24 -7.54 3.17
C ALA A 70 -14.50 -7.22 2.33
N VAL A 71 -14.37 -6.48 1.22
CA VAL A 71 -15.47 -6.27 0.27
C VAL A 71 -15.73 -7.53 -0.54
N TYR A 72 -14.68 -8.19 -1.02
CA TYR A 72 -14.77 -9.40 -1.85
C TYR A 72 -15.32 -10.61 -1.10
N GLU A 73 -14.99 -10.76 0.17
CA GLU A 73 -15.60 -11.77 1.04
C GLU A 73 -17.12 -11.57 1.10
N ARG A 74 -17.57 -10.35 1.44
CA ARG A 74 -19.00 -10.03 1.56
C ARG A 74 -19.78 -10.20 0.26
N ILE A 75 -19.23 -9.76 -0.87
CA ILE A 75 -19.90 -9.92 -2.16
C ILE A 75 -19.89 -11.39 -2.61
N SER A 76 -18.81 -12.15 -2.39
CA SER A 76 -18.75 -13.57 -2.74
C SER A 76 -19.77 -14.38 -1.95
N ASP A 77 -19.90 -14.09 -0.65
CA ASP A 77 -20.89 -14.73 0.22
C ASP A 77 -22.32 -14.39 -0.20
N SER A 78 -22.59 -13.11 -0.50
CA SER A 78 -23.93 -12.68 -0.89
C SER A 78 -24.31 -13.07 -2.33
N LEU A 79 -23.35 -13.26 -3.24
CA LEU A 79 -23.60 -13.77 -4.58
C LEU A 79 -24.16 -15.19 -4.59
N ARG A 80 -24.00 -15.94 -3.49
CA ARG A 80 -24.57 -17.28 -3.33
C ARG A 80 -26.09 -17.32 -3.47
N ILE A 81 -26.80 -16.21 -3.20
CA ILE A 81 -28.26 -16.14 -3.36
C ILE A 81 -28.73 -16.39 -4.80
N PHE A 82 -27.85 -16.20 -5.78
CA PHE A 82 -28.15 -16.40 -7.20
C PHE A 82 -27.83 -17.83 -7.68
N ILE A 83 -27.25 -18.67 -6.83
CA ILE A 83 -26.98 -20.07 -7.14
C ILE A 83 -28.23 -20.90 -6.78
N ALA A 84 -28.61 -21.83 -7.66
CA ALA A 84 -29.79 -22.67 -7.48
C ALA A 84 -29.75 -23.44 -6.15
N GLY A 85 -30.85 -23.36 -5.38
CA GLY A 85 -31.03 -24.04 -4.09
C GLY A 85 -31.04 -23.12 -2.87
N HIS A 86 -30.79 -21.82 -3.04
CA HIS A 86 -30.82 -20.84 -1.95
C HIS A 86 -32.01 -19.89 -2.15
N GLY A 87 -32.98 -19.91 -1.22
CA GLY A 87 -34.02 -18.88 -1.18
C GLY A 87 -33.42 -17.55 -0.73
N ALA A 88 -33.81 -16.44 -1.37
CA ALA A 88 -33.34 -15.11 -0.99
C ALA A 88 -34.26 -14.52 0.09
N THR A 89 -33.83 -14.63 1.35
CA THR A 89 -34.47 -13.88 2.45
C THR A 89 -34.20 -12.38 2.30
N GLU A 90 -35.07 -11.54 2.86
CA GLU A 90 -34.88 -10.08 2.87
C GLU A 90 -33.51 -9.67 3.46
N CYS A 91 -33.08 -10.37 4.52
CA CYS A 91 -31.76 -10.19 5.11
C CYS A 91 -30.63 -10.40 4.09
N GLN A 92 -30.69 -11.47 3.30
CA GLN A 92 -29.69 -11.78 2.29
C GLN A 92 -29.72 -10.80 1.10
N GLN A 93 -30.91 -10.33 0.71
CA GLN A 93 -31.05 -9.28 -0.31
C GLN A 93 -30.39 -7.97 0.14
N ASN A 94 -30.67 -7.55 1.37
CA ASN A 94 -30.05 -6.36 1.95
C ASN A 94 -28.53 -6.51 2.09
N ALA A 95 -28.05 -7.69 2.47
CA ALA A 95 -26.62 -8.00 2.50
C ALA A 95 -25.97 -7.88 1.11
N PHE A 96 -26.63 -8.42 0.07
CA PHE A 96 -26.17 -8.27 -1.31
C PHE A 96 -26.13 -6.81 -1.76
N HIS A 97 -27.20 -6.04 -1.55
CA HIS A 97 -27.24 -4.62 -1.93
C HIS A 97 -26.14 -3.80 -1.24
N SER A 98 -25.90 -4.06 0.05
CA SER A 98 -24.82 -3.42 0.80
C SER A 98 -23.43 -3.81 0.26
N ALA A 99 -23.20 -5.09 -0.02
CA ALA A 99 -21.94 -5.58 -0.57
C ALA A 99 -21.68 -5.04 -1.99
N TYR A 100 -22.71 -5.00 -2.83
CA TYR A 100 -22.66 -4.48 -4.18
C TYR A 100 -22.33 -2.97 -4.18
N ALA A 101 -22.99 -2.18 -3.33
CA ALA A 101 -22.66 -0.76 -3.16
C ALA A 101 -21.22 -0.56 -2.67
N ALA A 102 -20.72 -1.44 -1.80
CA ALA A 102 -19.34 -1.40 -1.36
C ALA A 102 -18.35 -1.74 -2.50
N CYS A 103 -18.72 -2.64 -3.43
CA CYS A 103 -17.89 -2.93 -4.60
C CYS A 103 -17.66 -1.67 -5.44
N TRP A 104 -18.69 -0.84 -5.65
CA TRP A 104 -18.56 0.42 -6.40
C TRP A 104 -17.53 1.41 -5.83
N LEU A 105 -17.20 1.30 -4.54
CA LEU A 105 -16.21 2.14 -3.90
C LEU A 105 -14.78 1.56 -3.94
N TRP A 106 -14.66 0.23 -3.99
CA TRP A 106 -13.40 -0.45 -3.67
C TRP A 106 -12.88 -1.40 -4.75
N ALA A 107 -13.76 -1.95 -5.59
CA ALA A 107 -13.41 -2.90 -6.63
C ALA A 107 -12.85 -2.17 -7.87
N PRO A 108 -11.92 -2.80 -8.62
CA PRO A 108 -11.46 -2.28 -9.89
C PRO A 108 -12.51 -2.48 -10.99
N ASP A 109 -12.36 -1.72 -12.06
CA ASP A 109 -13.32 -1.66 -13.17
C ASP A 109 -13.60 -3.03 -13.79
N ASP A 110 -12.59 -3.89 -13.96
CA ASP A 110 -12.77 -5.23 -14.53
C ASP A 110 -13.73 -6.10 -13.69
N VAL A 111 -13.60 -6.05 -12.37
CA VAL A 111 -14.48 -6.80 -11.45
C VAL A 111 -15.88 -6.21 -11.48
N LEU A 112 -15.99 -4.87 -11.47
CA LEU A 112 -17.29 -4.18 -11.53
C LEU A 112 -18.00 -4.41 -12.86
N SER A 113 -17.29 -4.42 -13.97
CA SER A 113 -17.85 -4.68 -15.30
C SER A 113 -18.47 -6.07 -15.35
N ASN A 114 -17.73 -7.09 -14.92
CA ASN A 114 -18.22 -8.47 -14.87
C ASN A 114 -19.41 -8.62 -13.90
N LEU A 115 -19.35 -7.95 -12.74
CA LEU A 115 -20.45 -7.96 -11.76
C LEU A 115 -21.71 -7.31 -12.31
N ASN A 116 -21.58 -6.16 -12.97
CA ASN A 116 -22.71 -5.46 -13.58
C ASN A 116 -23.34 -6.30 -14.69
N GLN A 117 -22.52 -6.91 -15.55
CA GLN A 117 -22.98 -7.81 -16.59
C GLN A 117 -23.75 -9.00 -15.99
N PHE A 118 -23.26 -9.57 -14.89
CA PHE A 118 -23.94 -10.67 -14.21
C PHE A 118 -25.31 -10.26 -13.70
N ILE A 119 -25.41 -9.09 -13.08
CA ILE A 119 -26.70 -8.58 -12.58
C ILE A 119 -27.66 -8.26 -13.73
N THR A 120 -27.18 -7.70 -14.84
CA THR A 120 -28.00 -7.51 -16.04
C THR A 120 -28.56 -8.84 -16.55
N MET A 121 -27.72 -9.88 -16.68
CA MET A 121 -28.18 -11.21 -17.11
C MET A 121 -29.23 -11.80 -16.16
N GLN A 122 -29.08 -11.60 -14.85
CA GLN A 122 -30.07 -12.04 -13.86
C GLN A 122 -31.40 -11.29 -13.99
N GLN A 123 -31.36 -9.98 -14.23
CA GLN A 123 -32.56 -9.16 -14.45
C GLN A 123 -33.30 -9.59 -15.72
N GLU A 124 -32.56 -9.82 -16.81
CA GLU A 124 -33.13 -10.28 -18.08
C GLU A 124 -33.74 -11.67 -17.96
N ASN A 125 -33.08 -12.61 -17.27
CA ASN A 125 -33.63 -13.93 -16.98
C ASN A 125 -34.87 -13.89 -16.08
N HIS A 126 -34.97 -12.91 -15.18
CA HIS A 126 -36.17 -12.71 -14.36
C HIS A 126 -37.36 -12.22 -15.19
N GLN A 127 -37.12 -11.35 -16.18
CA GLN A 127 -38.15 -10.81 -17.06
C GLN A 127 -38.61 -11.83 -18.11
N ALA A 128 -37.66 -12.58 -18.68
CA ALA A 128 -37.91 -13.60 -19.68
C ALA A 128 -37.08 -14.86 -19.35
N ALA A 129 -37.75 -15.83 -18.73
CA ALA A 129 -37.10 -17.05 -18.26
C ALA A 129 -36.37 -17.77 -19.41
N GLY A 130 -35.07 -18.02 -19.21
CA GLY A 130 -34.23 -18.74 -20.17
C GLY A 130 -33.60 -17.88 -21.27
N THR A 131 -33.61 -16.55 -21.12
CA THR A 131 -32.89 -15.62 -22.02
C THR A 131 -31.39 -15.92 -22.05
N HIS A 132 -30.81 -16.22 -20.89
CA HIS A 132 -29.41 -16.62 -20.71
C HIS A 132 -29.33 -17.99 -20.08
N SER A 133 -28.40 -18.80 -20.57
CA SER A 133 -28.15 -20.13 -20.03
C SER A 133 -27.55 -20.08 -18.63
N GLN A 134 -27.80 -21.13 -17.85
CA GLN A 134 -27.16 -21.31 -16.55
C GLN A 134 -25.63 -21.46 -16.66
N GLU A 135 -25.13 -21.94 -17.80
CA GLU A 135 -23.70 -22.09 -18.04
C GLU A 135 -23.02 -20.73 -18.20
N GLU A 136 -23.61 -19.81 -18.98
CA GLU A 136 -23.09 -18.45 -19.16
C GLU A 136 -23.05 -17.68 -17.83
N MET A 137 -24.11 -17.78 -17.01
CA MET A 137 -24.13 -17.14 -15.69
C MET A 137 -23.07 -17.70 -14.75
N LYS A 138 -22.83 -19.02 -14.78
CA LYS A 138 -21.77 -19.67 -13.98
C LYS A 138 -20.38 -19.27 -14.45
N HIS A 139 -20.18 -19.15 -15.77
CA HIS A 139 -18.93 -18.69 -16.35
C HIS A 139 -18.61 -17.27 -15.89
N LEU A 140 -19.58 -16.35 -15.99
CA LEU A 140 -19.40 -14.97 -15.57
C LEU A 140 -19.18 -14.84 -14.05
N TYR A 141 -19.87 -15.64 -13.25
CA TYR A 141 -19.59 -15.77 -11.82
C TYR A 141 -18.13 -16.20 -11.57
N GLY A 142 -17.63 -17.20 -12.30
CA GLY A 142 -16.24 -17.62 -12.23
C GLY A 142 -15.27 -16.49 -12.59
N GLN A 143 -15.57 -15.69 -13.62
CA GLN A 143 -14.77 -14.53 -14.01
C GLN A 143 -14.70 -13.46 -12.91
N ILE A 144 -15.83 -13.20 -12.23
CA ILE A 144 -15.88 -12.29 -11.08
C ILE A 144 -14.93 -12.77 -9.99
N ILE A 145 -15.02 -14.05 -9.59
CA ILE A 145 -14.17 -14.62 -8.53
C ILE A 145 -12.69 -14.61 -8.93
N VAL A 146 -12.36 -14.99 -10.16
CA VAL A 146 -10.97 -14.95 -10.65
C VAL A 146 -10.44 -13.51 -10.72
N GLY A 147 -11.28 -12.55 -11.12
CA GLY A 147 -10.94 -11.12 -11.12
C GLY A 147 -10.64 -10.60 -9.72
N MET A 148 -11.52 -10.89 -8.76
CA MET A 148 -11.30 -10.58 -7.34
C MET A 148 -10.00 -11.19 -6.82
N ARG A 149 -9.74 -12.47 -7.15
CA ARG A 149 -8.53 -13.19 -6.76
C ARG A 149 -7.26 -12.53 -7.30
N LYS A 150 -7.26 -12.11 -8.57
CA LYS A 150 -6.14 -11.39 -9.19
C LYS A 150 -5.84 -10.10 -8.44
N ASP A 151 -6.87 -9.34 -8.11
CA ASP A 151 -6.73 -8.04 -7.44
C ASP A 151 -6.22 -8.16 -5.98
N VAL A 152 -6.61 -9.20 -5.23
CA VAL A 152 -6.24 -9.32 -3.80
C VAL A 152 -4.88 -9.99 -3.51
N GLY A 153 -4.05 -10.16 -4.55
CA GLY A 153 -2.67 -10.63 -4.39
C GLY A 153 -2.30 -11.90 -5.15
N PHE A 154 -3.13 -12.35 -6.10
CA PHE A 154 -2.80 -13.49 -6.97
C PHE A 154 -2.85 -13.12 -8.47
N PRO A 155 -2.09 -12.10 -8.93
CA PRO A 155 -2.20 -11.58 -10.29
C PRO A 155 -1.86 -12.62 -11.37
N GLN A 156 -1.01 -13.61 -11.04
CA GLN A 156 -0.57 -14.68 -11.93
C GLN A 156 -1.30 -16.01 -11.67
N THR A 157 -2.56 -15.96 -11.24
CA THR A 157 -3.37 -17.18 -11.09
C THR A 157 -3.44 -17.96 -12.40
N ALA A 158 -3.06 -19.25 -12.35
CA ALA A 158 -3.28 -20.20 -13.43
C ALA A 158 -4.73 -20.69 -13.51
N LEU A 159 -5.53 -20.47 -12.44
CA LEU A 159 -6.94 -20.85 -12.43
C LEU A 159 -7.75 -19.98 -13.39
N THR A 160 -8.57 -20.65 -14.19
CA THR A 160 -9.56 -20.09 -15.09
C THR A 160 -10.94 -20.09 -14.44
N GLU A 161 -11.85 -19.29 -14.98
CA GLU A 161 -13.25 -19.23 -14.58
C GLU A 161 -13.98 -20.57 -14.71
N MET A 162 -13.53 -21.45 -15.61
CA MET A 162 -14.07 -22.80 -15.83
C MET A 162 -13.72 -23.78 -14.70
N GLU A 163 -12.69 -23.48 -13.91
CA GLU A 163 -12.23 -24.32 -12.81
C GLU A 163 -12.99 -24.05 -11.50
N TYR A 164 -13.72 -22.93 -11.42
CA TYR A 164 -14.60 -22.69 -10.28
C TYR A 164 -15.76 -23.70 -10.29
N ARG A 165 -15.93 -24.43 -9.18
CA ARG A 165 -16.96 -25.49 -9.05
C ARG A 165 -18.07 -25.07 -8.13
N PHE A 166 -19.29 -25.14 -8.64
CA PHE A 166 -20.52 -24.98 -7.88
C PHE A 166 -20.87 -26.31 -7.22
N VAL A 167 -20.83 -26.36 -5.89
CA VAL A 167 -21.16 -27.55 -5.11
C VAL A 167 -22.64 -27.51 -4.70
N GLN A 168 -23.36 -28.59 -4.99
CA GLN A 168 -24.73 -28.84 -4.51
C GLN A 168 -24.67 -30.05 -3.56
N PHE A 169 -25.44 -30.00 -2.47
CA PHE A 169 -25.55 -31.07 -1.47
C PHE A 169 -26.89 -31.79 -1.60
#